data_AF-A0A165FCD3-F1
#
_entry.id   AF-A0A165FCD3-F1
#
_cell.length_a   1.000
_cell.length_b   1.000
_cell.length_c   1.000
_cell.angle_alpha   90.00
_cell.angle_beta   90.00
_cell.angle_gamma   90.00
#
_symmetry.space_group_name_H-M   'P 1'
#
loop_
_entity.id
_entity.type
_entity.pdbx_description
1 polymer ?
#
loop_
_entity_poly.entity_id
_entity_poly.type
_entity_poly.pdbx_seq_one_letter_code
_entity_poly.pdbx_strand_id
1 'polypeptide(L)'
;MFAFLTDKLDSLDASIAERTFERLQPRYTVPGRSFVRKGWQAAQATYDDMLTLLDTNFAEAASSVYACNPDSKRSMDSALGAIALLVHCYPSQLAELDVGRAFSRSQPVVLRVLGGKGPSAGAGTTGVVLAWLWALVLPAQAESVHLEQELLVPIIQHLVPLSSLSPAPSTRFIAFRLLSFLLGLLPPLSTLSLLRSFLAPECPFPQMRVAAVGLVKEHVLAALRSPVASPFSTPLLMQTLGPVLLRPQPADLFSPPAAPTLAEFVDSSEPARLVECMSLLYVLLQVDTQNRTAARDALPELTVRVLTPLRALLTLWQPQMERDDEVSMALSGLVISLERFDALSISIPMPIS
;
A
#
# COMPACT_ATOMS: atom_id res chain seq x y z
N MET A 1 20.31 -28.81 0.45
CA MET A 1 21.10 -27.62 0.10
C MET A 1 20.31 -26.35 0.40
N PHE A 2 19.31 -25.96 -0.41
CA PHE A 2 18.58 -24.70 -0.18
C PHE A 2 17.91 -24.57 1.20
N ALA A 3 17.39 -25.66 1.77
CA ALA A 3 16.82 -25.62 3.12
C ALA A 3 17.84 -25.17 4.20
N PHE A 4 19.14 -25.39 4.00
CA PHE A 4 20.19 -24.93 4.91
C PHE A 4 20.40 -23.40 4.84
N LEU A 5 20.19 -22.79 3.67
CA LEU A 5 20.26 -21.33 3.52
C LEU A 5 19.17 -20.64 4.35
N THR A 6 17.99 -21.25 4.45
CA THR A 6 16.85 -20.73 5.20
C THR A 6 17.19 -20.48 6.68
N ASP A 7 17.96 -21.38 7.31
CA ASP A 7 18.38 -21.25 8.71
C ASP A 7 19.37 -20.10 8.96
N LYS A 8 19.95 -19.53 7.89
CA LYS A 8 20.89 -18.42 7.96
C LYS A 8 20.26 -17.08 7.60
N LEU A 9 19.04 -17.05 7.07
CA LEU A 9 18.44 -15.83 6.52
C LEU A 9 18.32 -14.69 7.53
N ASP A 10 18.07 -14.99 8.81
CA ASP A 10 17.99 -13.95 9.85
C ASP A 10 19.35 -13.33 10.22
N SER A 11 20.45 -14.07 9.98
CA SER A 11 21.82 -13.55 10.11
C SER A 11 22.33 -12.85 8.85
N LEU A 12 21.64 -13.02 7.71
CA LEU A 12 22.09 -12.59 6.37
C LEU A 12 21.58 -11.19 5.96
N ASP A 13 21.27 -10.37 6.95
CA ASP A 13 20.93 -8.95 6.87
C ASP A 13 19.55 -8.58 6.28
N ALA A 14 18.94 -7.61 6.98
CA ALA A 14 17.56 -7.17 6.84
C ALA A 14 17.33 -6.19 5.67
N SER A 15 18.32 -5.98 4.80
CA SER A 15 18.27 -4.88 3.82
C SER A 15 18.05 -5.33 2.36
N ILE A 16 17.82 -6.62 2.08
CA ILE A 16 17.64 -7.09 0.69
C ILE A 16 16.39 -6.49 0.02
N ALA A 17 15.30 -6.32 0.77
CA ALA A 17 14.09 -5.66 0.27
C ALA A 17 14.38 -4.21 -0.08
N GLU A 18 15.06 -3.48 0.79
CA GLU A 18 15.49 -2.09 0.59
C GLU A 18 16.38 -1.97 -0.63
N ARG A 19 17.46 -2.76 -0.73
CA ARG A 19 18.36 -2.73 -1.90
C ARG A 19 17.62 -3.02 -3.20
N THR A 20 16.76 -4.04 -3.18
CA THR A 20 15.96 -4.41 -4.36
C THR A 20 15.00 -3.29 -4.73
N PHE A 21 14.32 -2.70 -3.76
CA PHE A 21 13.40 -1.59 -3.97
C PHE A 21 14.11 -0.34 -4.50
N GLU A 22 15.24 0.07 -3.93
CA GLU A 22 16.00 1.25 -4.40
C GLU A 22 16.48 1.07 -5.84
N ARG A 23 16.94 -0.13 -6.19
CA ARG A 23 17.36 -0.48 -7.55
C ARG A 23 16.19 -0.44 -8.53
N LEU A 24 15.05 -1.01 -8.16
CA LEU A 24 13.91 -1.20 -9.06
C LEU A 24 12.99 0.02 -9.12
N GLN A 25 12.99 0.89 -8.11
CA GLN A 25 12.14 2.07 -8.01
C GLN A 25 12.91 3.32 -7.55
N PRO A 26 13.92 3.78 -8.32
CA PRO A 26 14.75 4.93 -7.94
C PRO A 26 13.97 6.23 -7.78
N ARG A 27 12.78 6.35 -8.38
CA ARG A 27 11.88 7.52 -8.20
C ARG A 27 11.37 7.71 -6.77
N TYR A 28 11.46 6.68 -5.92
CA TYR A 28 11.04 6.73 -4.52
C TYR A 28 12.22 6.86 -3.55
N THR A 29 13.44 6.99 -4.06
CA THR A 29 14.63 7.26 -3.24
C THR A 29 14.96 8.74 -3.30
N VAL A 30 15.39 9.29 -2.16
CA VAL A 30 15.86 10.67 -2.10
C VAL A 30 17.37 10.63 -2.32
N PRO A 31 17.93 11.41 -3.27
CA PRO A 31 19.37 11.48 -3.45
C PRO A 31 20.09 11.75 -2.11
N GLY A 32 21.04 10.88 -1.75
CA GLY A 32 21.78 10.97 -0.49
C GLY A 32 21.10 10.37 0.75
N ARG A 33 19.88 9.82 0.63
CA ARG A 33 19.24 9.03 1.70
C ARG A 33 18.92 7.63 1.19
N SER A 34 19.51 6.64 1.83
CA SER A 34 19.25 5.23 1.56
C SER A 34 18.46 4.59 2.72
N PHE A 35 17.51 3.74 2.37
CA PHE A 35 16.80 2.84 3.27
C PHE A 35 17.69 1.68 3.73
N VAL A 36 18.76 1.39 3.00
CA VAL A 36 19.67 0.27 3.26
C VAL A 36 20.43 0.51 4.56
N ARG A 37 20.39 -0.46 5.47
CA ARG A 37 21.09 -0.36 6.76
C ARG A 37 22.60 -0.40 6.55
N LYS A 38 23.35 0.34 7.38
CA LYS A 38 24.83 0.28 7.36
C LYS A 38 25.30 -1.14 7.72
N GLY A 39 26.38 -1.60 7.09
CA GLY A 39 27.00 -2.90 7.38
C GLY A 39 26.45 -4.08 6.57
N TRP A 40 25.47 -3.84 5.69
CA TRP A 40 24.90 -4.87 4.81
C TRP A 40 25.93 -5.59 3.94
N GLN A 41 27.04 -4.92 3.61
CA GLN A 41 28.09 -5.47 2.75
C GLN A 41 28.77 -6.69 3.36
N ALA A 42 28.91 -6.75 4.70
CA ALA A 42 29.52 -7.90 5.36
C ALA A 42 28.64 -9.16 5.22
N ALA A 43 27.32 -8.99 5.29
CA ALA A 43 26.38 -10.08 5.05
C ALA A 43 26.37 -10.51 3.58
N GLN A 44 26.50 -9.57 2.64
CA GLN A 44 26.65 -9.89 1.22
C GLN A 44 27.93 -10.69 0.95
N ALA A 45 29.07 -10.30 1.53
CA ALA A 45 30.33 -11.03 1.35
C ALA A 45 30.23 -12.48 1.89
N THR A 46 29.59 -12.66 3.04
CA THR A 46 29.30 -14.00 3.58
C THR A 46 28.47 -14.83 2.60
N TYR A 47 27.53 -14.18 1.91
CA TYR A 47 26.72 -14.82 0.90
C TYR A 47 27.56 -15.22 -0.31
N ASP A 48 28.33 -14.29 -0.87
CA ASP A 48 29.23 -14.54 -2.00
C ASP A 48 30.18 -15.72 -1.72
N ASP A 49 30.72 -15.83 -0.50
CA ASP A 49 31.53 -16.99 -0.07
C ASP A 49 30.71 -18.29 -0.03
N MET A 50 29.51 -18.29 0.56
CA MET A 50 28.63 -19.47 0.55
C MET A 50 28.25 -19.90 -0.87
N LEU A 51 28.11 -18.96 -1.80
CA LEU A 51 27.73 -19.22 -3.19
C LEU A 51 28.83 -19.89 -3.99
N THR A 52 30.08 -19.46 -3.80
CA THR A 52 31.22 -20.12 -4.45
C THR A 52 31.32 -21.60 -4.08
N LEU A 53 30.79 -21.99 -2.92
CA LEU A 53 30.73 -23.36 -2.44
C LEU A 53 29.53 -24.16 -2.97
N LEU A 54 28.46 -23.50 -3.42
CA LEU A 54 27.19 -24.15 -3.72
C LEU A 54 27.08 -24.67 -5.16
N ASP A 55 27.99 -24.30 -6.08
CA ASP A 55 28.02 -24.69 -7.51
C ASP A 55 26.62 -24.71 -8.18
N THR A 56 25.73 -23.81 -7.73
CA THR A 56 24.32 -23.79 -8.13
C THR A 56 24.09 -22.67 -9.12
N ASN A 57 23.61 -23.00 -10.31
CA ASN A 57 23.28 -22.01 -11.32
C ASN A 57 21.83 -21.48 -11.18
N PHE A 58 21.52 -20.43 -11.93
CA PHE A 58 20.19 -19.79 -11.95
C PHE A 58 19.05 -20.76 -12.30
N ALA A 59 19.24 -21.64 -13.30
CA ALA A 59 18.20 -22.56 -13.76
C ALA A 59 17.83 -23.59 -12.68
N GLU A 60 18.80 -24.09 -11.92
CA GLU A 60 18.57 -24.99 -10.79
C GLU A 60 17.81 -24.31 -9.65
N ALA A 61 18.18 -23.07 -9.34
CA ALA A 61 17.48 -22.26 -8.34
C ALA A 61 16.01 -22.01 -8.74
N ALA A 62 15.77 -21.56 -9.98
CA ALA A 62 14.43 -21.35 -10.52
C ALA A 62 13.62 -22.66 -10.52
N SER A 63 14.22 -23.77 -10.93
CA SER A 63 13.59 -25.10 -10.90
C SER A 63 13.17 -25.50 -9.48
N SER A 64 13.99 -25.23 -8.46
CA SER A 64 13.61 -25.49 -7.06
C SER A 64 12.42 -24.65 -6.59
N VAL A 65 12.25 -23.43 -7.10
CA VAL A 65 11.04 -22.62 -6.82
C VAL A 65 9.84 -23.24 -7.53
N TYR A 66 9.98 -23.61 -8.80
CA TYR A 66 8.90 -24.21 -9.60
C TYR A 66 8.46 -25.59 -9.11
N ALA A 67 9.34 -26.32 -8.44
CA ALA A 67 9.07 -27.62 -7.84
C ALA A 67 8.48 -27.53 -6.42
N CYS A 68 8.15 -26.32 -5.92
CA CYS A 68 7.62 -26.15 -4.58
C CYS A 68 6.31 -26.93 -4.36
N ASN A 69 6.32 -27.82 -3.37
CA ASN A 69 5.15 -28.55 -2.88
C ASN A 69 4.63 -27.90 -1.58
N PRO A 70 3.41 -27.33 -1.56
CA PRO A 70 2.84 -26.69 -0.37
C PRO A 70 2.65 -27.64 0.83
N ASP A 71 2.48 -28.94 0.59
CA ASP A 71 2.24 -29.93 1.64
C ASP A 71 3.53 -30.37 2.35
N SER A 72 4.69 -29.96 1.84
CA SER A 72 5.99 -30.34 2.36
C SER A 72 6.75 -29.15 2.92
N LYS A 73 6.89 -29.10 4.25
CA LYS A 73 7.71 -28.08 4.93
C LYS A 73 9.11 -27.97 4.34
N ARG A 74 9.77 -29.11 4.11
CA ARG A 74 11.12 -29.17 3.53
C ARG A 74 11.15 -28.61 2.11
N SER A 75 10.10 -28.86 1.31
CA SER A 75 9.99 -28.29 -0.03
C SER A 75 9.84 -26.77 0.02
N MET A 76 9.01 -26.25 0.93
CA MET A 76 8.85 -24.80 1.12
C MET A 76 10.15 -24.15 1.61
N ASP A 77 10.86 -24.77 2.55
CA ASP A 77 12.14 -24.25 3.07
C ASP A 77 13.21 -24.29 1.96
N SER A 78 13.18 -25.29 1.08
CA SER A 78 14.04 -25.35 -0.11
C SER A 78 13.71 -24.24 -1.11
N ALA A 79 12.43 -24.02 -1.40
CA ALA A 79 12.01 -22.95 -2.30
C ALA A 79 12.35 -21.56 -1.74
N LEU A 80 12.23 -21.34 -0.43
CA LEU A 80 12.65 -20.08 0.20
C LEU A 80 14.16 -19.84 0.06
N GLY A 81 14.98 -20.86 0.31
CA GLY A 81 16.43 -20.77 0.10
C GLY A 81 16.80 -20.51 -1.37
N ALA A 82 16.05 -21.10 -2.31
CA ALA A 82 16.22 -20.83 -3.74
C ALA A 82 15.78 -19.41 -4.14
N ILE A 83 14.70 -18.89 -3.55
CA ILE A 83 14.29 -17.49 -3.73
C ILE A 83 15.38 -16.55 -3.22
N ALA A 84 15.95 -16.83 -2.04
CA ALA A 84 17.06 -16.05 -1.51
C ALA A 84 18.25 -16.03 -2.49
N LEU A 85 18.60 -17.19 -3.05
CA LEU A 85 19.61 -17.31 -4.11
C LEU A 85 19.32 -16.44 -5.31
N LEU A 86 18.10 -16.52 -5.84
CA LEU A 86 17.71 -15.76 -7.02
C LEU A 86 17.78 -14.24 -6.78
N VAL A 87 17.26 -13.75 -5.65
CA VAL A 87 17.21 -12.30 -5.39
C VAL A 87 18.57 -11.70 -5.02
N HIS A 88 19.46 -12.49 -4.41
CA HIS A 88 20.78 -12.03 -4.02
C HIS A 88 21.84 -12.18 -5.12
N CYS A 89 21.93 -13.34 -5.80
CA CYS A 89 23.01 -13.60 -6.76
C CYS A 89 22.66 -13.26 -8.19
N TYR A 90 21.39 -13.43 -8.55
CA TYR A 90 20.95 -13.41 -9.94
C TYR A 90 19.97 -12.27 -10.24
N PRO A 91 20.13 -11.06 -9.65
CA PRO A 91 19.12 -10.01 -9.78
C PRO A 91 18.91 -9.53 -11.23
N SER A 92 19.94 -9.61 -12.07
CA SER A 92 19.85 -9.27 -13.50
C SER A 92 19.13 -10.33 -14.33
N GLN A 93 19.15 -11.59 -13.89
CA GLN A 93 18.54 -12.72 -14.60
C GLN A 93 17.09 -12.97 -14.14
N LEU A 94 16.59 -12.27 -13.12
CA LEU A 94 15.19 -12.41 -12.66
C LEU A 94 14.18 -12.10 -13.76
N ALA A 95 14.54 -11.28 -14.75
CA ALA A 95 13.71 -11.00 -15.93
C ALA A 95 13.57 -12.20 -16.88
N GLU A 96 14.41 -13.24 -16.74
CA GLU A 96 14.34 -14.47 -17.53
C GLU A 96 13.35 -15.51 -16.96
N LEU A 97 12.78 -15.24 -15.79
CA LEU A 97 11.80 -16.13 -15.16
C LEU A 97 10.46 -16.09 -15.91
N ASP A 98 9.81 -17.24 -16.02
CA ASP A 98 8.38 -17.28 -16.29
C ASP A 98 7.65 -16.70 -15.07
N VAL A 99 7.20 -15.45 -15.20
CA VAL A 99 6.62 -14.65 -14.10
C VAL A 99 5.33 -15.26 -13.57
N GLY A 100 4.46 -15.76 -14.45
CA GLY A 100 3.19 -16.38 -14.05
C GLY A 100 3.43 -17.68 -13.28
N ARG A 101 4.36 -18.51 -13.76
CA ARG A 101 4.77 -19.72 -13.06
C ARG A 101 5.50 -19.41 -11.75
N ALA A 102 6.34 -18.38 -11.71
CA ALA A 102 7.04 -17.95 -10.52
C ALA A 102 6.07 -17.48 -9.43
N PHE A 103 5.08 -16.65 -9.77
CA PHE A 103 4.02 -16.23 -8.83
C PHE A 103 3.25 -17.43 -8.27
N SER A 104 2.70 -18.27 -9.16
CA SER A 104 1.86 -19.41 -8.74
C SER A 104 2.63 -20.42 -7.88
N ARG A 105 3.86 -20.76 -8.23
CA ARG A 105 4.66 -21.76 -7.51
C ARG A 105 5.27 -21.24 -6.22
N SER A 106 5.59 -19.95 -6.14
CA SER A 106 6.15 -19.36 -4.91
C SER A 106 5.08 -18.90 -3.91
N GLN A 107 3.81 -18.79 -4.32
CA GLN A 107 2.73 -18.30 -3.46
C GLN A 107 2.68 -18.97 -2.07
N PRO A 108 2.75 -20.31 -1.93
CA PRO A 108 2.70 -20.94 -0.61
C PRO A 108 3.83 -20.50 0.32
N VAL A 109 5.04 -20.32 -0.23
CA VAL A 109 6.22 -19.85 0.51
C VAL A 109 6.03 -18.39 0.93
N VAL A 110 5.55 -17.55 0.02
CA VAL A 110 5.25 -16.14 0.27
C VAL A 110 4.23 -16.01 1.40
N LEU A 111 3.11 -16.72 1.32
CA LEU A 111 2.05 -16.67 2.33
C LEU A 111 2.53 -17.18 3.69
N ARG A 112 3.34 -18.25 3.71
CA ARG A 112 3.93 -18.78 4.95
C ARG A 112 4.82 -17.74 5.64
N VAL A 113 5.68 -17.06 4.89
CA VAL A 113 6.60 -16.04 5.44
C VAL A 113 5.82 -14.81 5.90
N LEU A 114 4.97 -14.23 5.04
CA LEU A 114 4.21 -13.02 5.38
C LEU A 114 3.16 -13.25 6.47
N GLY A 115 2.65 -14.47 6.60
CA GLY A 115 1.68 -14.85 7.63
C GLY A 115 2.26 -14.94 9.03
N GLY A 116 3.59 -14.85 9.21
CA GLY A 116 4.24 -14.84 10.52
C GLY A 116 4.12 -16.15 11.31
N LYS A 117 3.62 -17.24 10.68
CA LYS A 117 3.42 -18.53 11.34
C LYS A 117 4.66 -19.41 11.15
N GLY A 118 5.55 -19.40 12.14
CA GLY A 118 6.64 -20.38 12.28
C GLY A 118 7.99 -19.78 12.65
N PRO A 119 9.02 -20.63 12.88
CA PRO A 119 10.37 -20.20 13.24
C PRO A 119 11.09 -19.41 12.12
N SER A 120 10.51 -19.34 10.92
CA SER A 120 11.03 -18.63 9.75
C SER A 120 10.40 -17.25 9.55
N ALA A 121 9.70 -16.70 10.55
CA ALA A 121 9.02 -15.39 10.48
C ALA A 121 9.92 -14.20 10.84
N GLY A 122 11.24 -14.36 10.67
CA GLY A 122 12.19 -13.30 10.98
C GLY A 122 12.21 -12.16 9.95
N ALA A 123 12.89 -11.08 10.30
CA ALA A 123 13.01 -9.91 9.43
C ALA A 123 13.75 -10.24 8.12
N GLY A 124 14.70 -11.20 8.15
CA GLY A 124 15.49 -11.58 6.98
C GLY A 124 14.63 -12.28 5.91
N THR A 125 13.82 -13.25 6.31
CA THR A 125 12.93 -13.99 5.39
C THR A 125 11.86 -13.09 4.78
N THR A 126 11.29 -12.18 5.58
CA THR A 126 10.34 -11.17 5.09
C THR A 126 10.98 -10.27 4.03
N GLY A 127 12.23 -9.84 4.28
CA GLY A 127 12.99 -9.06 3.30
C GLY A 127 13.18 -9.79 1.97
N VAL A 128 13.56 -11.07 2.02
CA VAL A 128 13.73 -11.92 0.83
C VAL A 128 12.43 -12.03 0.03
N VAL A 129 11.30 -12.29 0.70
CA VAL A 129 10.01 -12.42 0.04
C VAL A 129 9.53 -11.09 -0.56
N LEU A 130 9.76 -9.96 0.12
CA LEU A 130 9.45 -8.64 -0.45
C LEU A 130 10.31 -8.36 -1.69
N ALA A 131 11.61 -8.65 -1.64
CA ALA A 131 12.50 -8.50 -2.79
C ALA A 131 12.05 -9.35 -3.98
N TRP A 132 11.65 -10.61 -3.71
CA TRP A 132 11.12 -11.52 -4.70
C TRP A 132 9.84 -10.99 -5.36
N LEU A 133 8.86 -10.58 -4.57
CA LEU A 133 7.61 -10.04 -5.10
C LEU A 133 7.83 -8.77 -5.94
N TRP A 134 8.77 -7.90 -5.54
CA TRP A 134 9.16 -6.74 -6.35
C TRP A 134 9.77 -7.14 -7.70
N ALA A 135 10.61 -8.17 -7.72
CA ALA A 135 11.20 -8.67 -8.93
C ALA A 135 10.17 -9.29 -9.89
N LEU A 136 9.06 -9.83 -9.37
CA LEU A 136 8.01 -10.42 -10.20
C LEU A 136 6.93 -9.42 -10.63
N VAL A 137 6.55 -8.46 -9.77
CA VAL A 137 5.42 -7.56 -10.02
C VAL A 137 5.69 -6.59 -11.17
N LEU A 138 6.95 -6.15 -11.34
CA LEU A 138 7.31 -5.17 -12.36
C LEU A 138 7.28 -5.78 -13.77
N PRO A 139 7.93 -6.93 -14.04
CA PRO A 139 7.75 -7.64 -15.31
C PRO A 139 6.29 -8.00 -15.58
N ALA A 140 5.55 -8.48 -14.55
CA ALA A 140 4.13 -8.81 -14.72
C ALA A 140 3.30 -7.63 -15.25
N GLN A 141 3.55 -6.41 -14.73
CA GLN A 141 2.87 -5.21 -15.21
C GLN A 141 3.35 -4.81 -16.61
N ALA A 142 4.67 -4.85 -16.87
CA ALA A 142 5.24 -4.45 -18.16
C ALA A 142 4.77 -5.35 -19.30
N GLU A 143 4.68 -6.66 -19.05
CA GLU A 143 4.28 -7.68 -20.02
C GLU A 143 2.77 -7.94 -20.02
N SER A 144 2.00 -7.24 -19.16
CA SER A 144 0.56 -7.46 -18.99
C SER A 144 0.20 -8.93 -18.71
N VAL A 145 1.00 -9.59 -17.87
CA VAL A 145 0.79 -11.00 -17.50
C VAL A 145 -0.52 -11.11 -16.74
N HIS A 146 -1.41 -11.97 -17.23
CA HIS A 146 -2.66 -12.25 -16.55
C HIS A 146 -2.41 -13.17 -15.35
N LEU A 147 -2.61 -12.63 -14.14
CA LEU A 147 -2.54 -13.39 -12.89
C LEU A 147 -3.93 -13.52 -12.29
N GLU A 148 -4.26 -14.73 -11.85
CA GLU A 148 -5.55 -15.00 -11.22
C GLU A 148 -5.70 -14.25 -9.89
N GLN A 149 -6.91 -13.79 -9.61
CA GLN A 149 -7.23 -13.08 -8.38
C GLN A 149 -6.95 -13.95 -7.13
N GLU A 150 -7.14 -15.27 -7.24
CA GLU A 150 -6.85 -16.24 -6.18
C GLU A 150 -5.37 -16.30 -5.80
N LEU A 151 -4.48 -15.92 -6.72
CA LEU A 151 -3.05 -15.81 -6.46
C LEU A 151 -2.71 -14.51 -5.70
N LEU A 152 -3.29 -13.40 -6.15
CA LEU A 152 -2.91 -12.06 -5.69
C LEU A 152 -3.58 -11.65 -4.37
N VAL A 153 -4.87 -11.97 -4.19
CA VAL A 153 -5.64 -11.52 -3.02
C VAL A 153 -5.06 -11.99 -1.68
N PRO A 154 -4.66 -13.26 -1.52
CA PRO A 154 -4.04 -13.71 -0.26
C PRO A 154 -2.74 -12.97 0.06
N ILE A 155 -1.92 -12.68 -0.95
CA ILE A 155 -0.67 -11.92 -0.78
C ILE A 155 -0.99 -10.48 -0.33
N ILE A 156 -1.95 -9.84 -1.02
CA ILE A 156 -2.43 -8.50 -0.68
C ILE A 156 -2.95 -8.45 0.77
N GLN A 157 -3.74 -9.43 1.19
CA GLN A 157 -4.26 -9.52 2.56
C GLN A 157 -3.16 -9.60 3.62
N HIS A 158 -2.01 -10.21 3.32
CA HIS A 158 -0.85 -10.22 4.22
C HIS A 158 0.02 -8.96 4.13
N LEU A 159 0.05 -8.28 2.98
CA LEU A 159 0.78 -7.01 2.83
C LEU A 159 0.09 -5.85 3.56
N VAL A 160 -1.23 -5.89 3.73
CA VAL A 160 -1.97 -4.87 4.48
C VAL A 160 -1.50 -4.74 5.95
N PRO A 161 -1.48 -5.80 6.78
CA PRO A 161 -0.92 -5.69 8.12
C PRO A 161 0.57 -5.37 8.11
N LEU A 162 1.36 -5.93 7.18
CA LEU A 162 2.80 -5.66 7.11
C LEU A 162 3.10 -4.18 6.83
N SER A 163 2.38 -3.57 5.88
CA SER A 163 2.51 -2.15 5.54
C SER A 163 2.02 -1.21 6.64
N SER A 164 1.09 -1.68 7.48
CA SER A 164 0.49 -0.88 8.55
C SER A 164 1.27 -0.98 9.87
N LEU A 165 1.69 -2.19 10.24
CA LEU A 165 2.14 -2.52 11.59
C LEU A 165 3.60 -2.91 11.70
N SER A 166 4.35 -3.04 10.59
CA SER A 166 5.77 -3.40 10.70
C SER A 166 6.53 -2.37 11.55
N PRO A 167 7.38 -2.82 12.49
CA PRO A 167 8.19 -1.93 13.32
C PRO A 167 9.24 -1.18 12.49
N ALA A 168 9.62 -1.70 11.32
CA ALA A 168 10.58 -1.08 10.43
C ALA A 168 9.87 -0.15 9.42
N PRO A 169 10.13 1.18 9.46
CA PRO A 169 9.48 2.13 8.55
C PRO A 169 9.75 1.84 7.06
N SER A 170 10.96 1.37 6.73
CA SER A 170 11.33 0.97 5.37
C SER A 170 10.46 -0.19 4.88
N THR A 171 10.32 -1.24 5.69
CA THR A 171 9.47 -2.40 5.39
C THR A 171 8.01 -1.98 5.20
N ARG A 172 7.48 -1.08 6.06
CA ARG A 172 6.11 -0.55 5.89
C ARG A 172 5.93 0.11 4.53
N PHE A 173 6.85 1.01 4.19
CA PHE A 173 6.81 1.76 2.93
C PHE A 173 6.96 0.85 1.71
N ILE A 174 7.91 -0.08 1.72
CA ILE A 174 8.17 -1.03 0.63
C ILE A 174 6.96 -1.94 0.43
N ALA A 175 6.36 -2.46 1.50
CA ALA A 175 5.16 -3.29 1.45
C ALA A 175 3.95 -2.50 0.95
N PHE A 176 3.78 -1.25 1.38
CA PHE A 176 2.69 -0.37 0.89
C PHE A 176 2.83 -0.07 -0.60
N ARG A 177 4.05 0.21 -1.07
CA ARG A 177 4.30 0.39 -2.50
C ARG A 177 4.05 -0.89 -3.28
N LEU A 178 4.51 -2.04 -2.79
CA LEU A 178 4.25 -3.33 -3.42
C LEU A 178 2.74 -3.62 -3.52
N LEU A 179 1.98 -3.29 -2.46
CA LEU A 179 0.52 -3.38 -2.45
C LEU A 179 -0.11 -2.58 -3.60
N SER A 180 0.32 -1.33 -3.83
CA SER A 180 -0.19 -0.53 -4.96
C SER A 180 0.06 -1.21 -6.31
N PHE A 181 1.25 -1.81 -6.51
CA PHE A 181 1.58 -2.50 -7.75
C PHE A 181 0.78 -3.79 -7.95
N LEU A 182 0.58 -4.58 -6.89
CA LEU A 182 -0.24 -5.81 -6.97
C LEU A 182 -1.71 -5.50 -7.23
N LEU A 183 -2.24 -4.40 -6.67
CA LEU A 183 -3.59 -3.92 -6.98
C LEU A 183 -3.75 -3.56 -8.47
N GLY A 184 -2.68 -3.04 -9.09
CA GLY A 184 -2.65 -2.74 -10.53
C GLY A 184 -2.65 -3.97 -11.45
N LEU A 185 -2.39 -5.18 -10.91
CA LEU A 185 -2.48 -6.45 -11.65
C LEU A 185 -3.88 -7.09 -11.56
N LEU A 186 -4.74 -6.61 -10.67
CA LEU A 186 -6.10 -7.11 -10.53
C LEU A 186 -7.06 -6.47 -11.54
N PRO A 187 -8.17 -7.16 -11.90
CA PRO A 187 -9.25 -6.54 -12.65
C PRO A 187 -9.77 -5.27 -11.95
N PRO A 188 -10.08 -4.18 -12.67
CA PRO A 188 -10.43 -2.90 -12.06
C PRO A 188 -11.60 -2.95 -11.05
N LEU A 189 -12.60 -3.80 -11.27
CA LEU A 189 -13.71 -4.00 -10.33
C LEU A 189 -13.26 -4.66 -9.03
N SER A 190 -12.37 -5.66 -9.11
CA SER A 190 -11.79 -6.33 -7.95
C SER A 190 -10.92 -5.36 -7.14
N THR A 191 -10.13 -4.54 -7.83
CA THR A 191 -9.33 -3.48 -7.21
C THR A 191 -10.21 -2.47 -6.48
N LEU A 192 -11.30 -2.01 -7.11
CA LEU A 192 -12.25 -1.08 -6.49
C LEU A 192 -12.89 -1.69 -5.23
N SER A 193 -13.27 -2.97 -5.28
CA SER A 193 -13.84 -3.69 -4.14
C SER A 193 -12.85 -3.83 -2.96
N LEU A 194 -11.59 -4.16 -3.24
CA LEU A 194 -10.54 -4.23 -2.21
C LEU A 194 -10.23 -2.85 -1.62
N LEU A 195 -10.14 -1.80 -2.45
CA LEU A 195 -9.91 -0.45 -1.93
C LEU A 195 -11.08 0.01 -1.04
N ARG A 196 -12.32 -0.37 -1.36
CA ARG A 196 -13.46 -0.15 -0.48
C ARG A 196 -13.25 -0.83 0.87
N SER A 197 -12.83 -2.10 0.90
CA SER A 197 -12.62 -2.82 2.17
C SER A 197 -11.47 -2.24 2.99
N PHE A 198 -10.43 -1.69 2.35
CA PHE A 198 -9.33 -1.01 3.05
C PHE A 198 -9.74 0.32 3.67
N LEU A 199 -10.68 1.04 3.06
CA LEU A 199 -11.23 2.30 3.54
C LEU A 199 -12.32 2.13 4.61
N ALA A 200 -12.95 0.97 4.65
CA ALA A 200 -14.12 0.73 5.49
C ALA A 200 -13.73 0.67 6.99
N PRO A 201 -14.66 1.04 7.91
CA PRO A 201 -14.40 0.97 9.36
C PRO A 201 -14.00 -0.42 9.86
N GLU A 202 -14.41 -1.49 9.15
CA GLU A 202 -14.08 -2.88 9.45
C GLU A 202 -12.59 -3.20 9.22
N CYS A 203 -11.86 -2.37 8.47
CA CYS A 203 -10.41 -2.48 8.34
C CYS A 203 -9.77 -2.16 9.70
N PRO A 204 -9.08 -3.12 10.35
CA PRO A 204 -8.57 -2.96 11.71
C PRO A 204 -7.31 -2.07 11.77
N PHE A 205 -6.84 -1.55 10.62
CA PHE A 205 -5.62 -0.76 10.52
C PHE A 205 -5.96 0.69 10.16
N PRO A 206 -6.04 1.61 11.14
CA PRO A 206 -6.36 3.01 10.87
C PRO A 206 -5.43 3.69 9.86
N GLN A 207 -4.13 3.38 9.94
CA GLN A 207 -3.11 3.84 8.99
C GLN A 207 -3.43 3.40 7.55
N MET A 208 -3.94 2.18 7.35
CA MET A 208 -4.37 1.71 6.03
C MET A 208 -5.61 2.45 5.54
N ARG A 209 -6.58 2.75 6.41
CA ARG A 209 -7.77 3.53 6.03
C ARG A 209 -7.38 4.91 5.50
N VAL A 210 -6.39 5.56 6.11
CA VAL A 210 -5.83 6.82 5.62
C VAL A 210 -5.09 6.60 4.29
N ALA A 211 -4.11 5.68 4.28
CA ALA A 211 -3.24 5.47 3.12
C ALA A 211 -3.97 4.95 1.87
N ALA A 212 -5.05 4.19 2.04
CA ALA A 212 -5.87 3.67 0.95
C ALA A 212 -6.56 4.77 0.15
N VAL A 213 -6.81 5.95 0.74
CA VAL A 213 -7.32 7.11 -0.02
C VAL A 213 -6.31 7.53 -1.09
N GLY A 214 -5.01 7.50 -0.77
CA GLY A 214 -3.93 7.71 -1.73
C GLY A 214 -3.91 6.66 -2.84
N LEU A 215 -4.15 5.38 -2.51
CA LEU A 215 -4.25 4.32 -3.52
C LEU A 215 -5.44 4.55 -4.47
N VAL A 216 -6.60 4.97 -3.94
CA VAL A 216 -7.76 5.36 -4.75
C VAL A 216 -7.39 6.51 -5.68
N LYS A 217 -6.72 7.54 -5.17
CA LYS A 217 -6.26 8.69 -5.96
C LYS A 217 -5.39 8.26 -7.13
N GLU A 218 -4.44 7.35 -6.92
CA GLU A 218 -3.57 6.82 -7.97
C GLU A 218 -4.40 6.16 -9.09
N HIS A 219 -5.35 5.28 -8.74
CA HIS A 219 -6.19 4.56 -9.71
C HIS A 219 -7.16 5.47 -10.46
N VAL A 220 -7.78 6.43 -9.76
CA VAL A 220 -8.74 7.36 -10.37
C VAL A 220 -8.05 8.31 -11.34
N LEU A 221 -6.89 8.86 -10.96
CA LEU A 221 -6.13 9.74 -11.86
C LEU A 221 -5.60 9.01 -13.09
N ALA A 222 -5.18 7.75 -12.94
CA ALA A 222 -4.80 6.91 -14.08
C ALA A 222 -6.00 6.64 -15.00
N ALA A 223 -7.16 6.28 -14.42
CA ALA A 223 -8.38 5.99 -15.18
C ALA A 223 -8.95 7.21 -15.91
N LEU A 224 -8.90 8.40 -15.31
CA LEU A 224 -9.40 9.63 -15.94
C LEU A 224 -8.55 10.07 -17.14
N ARG A 225 -7.24 9.78 -17.11
CA ARG A 225 -6.32 10.03 -18.24
C ARG A 225 -6.45 8.99 -19.36
N SER A 226 -7.01 7.82 -19.05
CA SER A 226 -7.23 6.76 -20.03
C SER A 226 -8.48 7.05 -20.88
N PRO A 227 -8.43 6.81 -22.20
CA PRO A 227 -9.63 6.84 -23.03
C PRO A 227 -10.55 5.64 -22.77
N VAL A 228 -10.05 4.57 -22.16
CA VAL A 228 -10.82 3.36 -21.87
C VAL A 228 -11.60 3.54 -20.57
N ALA A 229 -12.91 3.31 -20.64
CA ALA A 229 -13.78 3.39 -19.47
C ALA A 229 -13.37 2.36 -18.41
N SER A 230 -13.25 2.83 -17.18
CA SER A 230 -12.94 2.04 -16.00
C SER A 230 -13.94 2.34 -14.88
N PRO A 231 -14.22 1.41 -13.95
CA PRO A 231 -14.97 1.68 -12.72
C PRO A 231 -14.49 2.91 -11.93
N PHE A 232 -13.20 3.25 -12.06
CA PHE A 232 -12.60 4.41 -11.41
C PHE A 232 -12.83 5.74 -12.14
N SER A 233 -13.39 5.71 -13.36
CA SER A 233 -13.68 6.88 -14.20
C SER A 233 -15.17 7.04 -14.52
N THR A 234 -16.04 6.33 -13.80
CA THR A 234 -17.50 6.32 -13.99
C THR A 234 -18.21 6.59 -12.66
N PRO A 235 -19.53 6.85 -12.65
CA PRO A 235 -20.27 7.08 -11.41
C PRO A 235 -20.21 5.93 -10.40
N LEU A 236 -19.84 4.73 -10.86
CA LEU A 236 -19.63 3.56 -10.00
C LEU A 236 -18.59 3.82 -8.91
N LEU A 237 -17.60 4.69 -9.16
CA LEU A 237 -16.63 5.12 -8.15
C LEU A 237 -17.33 5.69 -6.91
N MET A 238 -18.17 6.71 -7.09
CA MET A 238 -18.83 7.38 -5.97
C MET A 238 -19.98 6.55 -5.40
N GLN A 239 -20.64 5.73 -6.20
CA GLN A 239 -21.59 4.74 -5.68
C GLN A 239 -20.92 3.73 -4.73
N THR A 240 -19.68 3.35 -5.02
CA THR A 240 -18.95 2.32 -4.26
C THR A 240 -18.19 2.90 -3.06
N LEU A 241 -17.48 4.01 -3.27
CA LEU A 241 -16.58 4.62 -2.27
C LEU A 241 -17.17 5.86 -1.60
N GLY A 242 -18.19 6.50 -2.17
CA GLY A 242 -18.83 7.66 -1.57
C GLY A 242 -19.28 7.44 -0.12
N PRO A 243 -19.95 6.32 0.21
CA PRO A 243 -20.37 6.06 1.59
C PRO A 243 -19.25 6.04 2.64
N VAL A 244 -18.01 5.73 2.24
CA VAL A 244 -16.83 5.71 3.13
C VAL A 244 -15.99 6.99 3.04
N LEU A 245 -15.98 7.67 1.88
CA LEU A 245 -15.21 8.90 1.65
C LEU A 245 -15.94 10.17 2.12
N LEU A 246 -17.27 10.19 2.06
CA LEU A 246 -18.10 11.38 2.27
C LEU A 246 -18.70 11.47 3.68
N ARG A 247 -18.26 10.61 4.61
CA ARG A 247 -18.77 10.53 5.97
C ARG A 247 -17.61 10.44 6.94
N PRO A 248 -17.77 10.98 8.16
CA PRO A 248 -16.79 10.74 9.21
C PRO A 248 -16.80 9.26 9.63
N GLN A 249 -15.75 8.83 10.32
CA GLN A 249 -15.66 7.50 10.91
C GLN A 249 -15.42 7.62 12.44
N PRO A 250 -16.38 7.20 13.29
CA PRO A 250 -17.71 6.67 12.96
C PRO A 250 -18.65 7.70 12.32
N ALA A 251 -19.75 7.24 11.71
CA ALA A 251 -20.65 8.10 10.91
C ALA A 251 -21.37 9.18 11.73
N ASP A 252 -21.48 8.99 13.03
CA ASP A 252 -22.07 9.89 14.01
C ASP A 252 -21.03 10.74 14.77
N LEU A 253 -19.74 10.69 14.40
CA LEU A 253 -18.65 11.39 15.09
C LEU A 253 -18.93 12.88 15.34
N PHE A 254 -19.66 13.56 14.46
CA PHE A 254 -19.96 14.98 14.62
C PHE A 254 -21.33 15.27 15.25
N SER A 255 -22.08 14.24 15.64
CA SER A 255 -23.43 14.37 16.20
C SER A 255 -23.39 14.36 17.74
N PRO A 256 -23.99 15.33 18.44
CA PRO A 256 -24.17 15.23 19.89
C PRO A 256 -25.04 14.02 20.26
N PRO A 257 -24.77 13.28 21.36
CA PRO A 257 -23.69 13.48 22.35
C PRO A 257 -22.36 12.79 21.99
N ALA A 258 -22.26 12.17 20.81
CA ALA A 258 -21.07 11.41 20.36
C ALA A 258 -19.91 12.31 19.86
N ALA A 259 -20.11 13.63 19.82
CA ALA A 259 -19.08 14.58 19.41
C ALA A 259 -17.83 14.47 20.31
N PRO A 260 -16.63 14.25 19.72
CA PRO A 260 -15.42 14.06 20.49
C PRO A 260 -14.96 15.37 21.16
N THR A 261 -14.16 15.24 22.21
CA THR A 261 -13.31 16.34 22.66
C THR A 261 -12.20 16.63 21.64
N LEU A 262 -11.57 17.80 21.72
CA LEU A 262 -10.45 18.16 20.86
C LEU A 262 -9.30 17.13 20.95
N ALA A 263 -8.94 16.72 22.16
CA ALA A 263 -7.89 15.74 22.40
C ALA A 263 -8.23 14.37 21.78
N GLU A 264 -9.44 13.86 22.01
CA GLU A 264 -9.89 12.58 21.41
C GLU A 264 -9.88 12.63 19.87
N PHE A 265 -10.24 13.76 19.28
CA PHE A 265 -10.22 13.92 17.83
C PHE A 265 -8.78 13.94 17.29
N VAL A 266 -7.87 14.70 17.91
CA VAL A 266 -6.45 14.80 17.52
C VAL A 266 -5.73 13.47 17.67
N ASP A 267 -6.00 12.71 18.74
CA ASP A 267 -5.39 11.41 18.99
C ASP A 267 -5.94 10.30 18.08
N SER A 268 -7.06 10.55 17.40
CA SER A 268 -7.63 9.62 16.44
C SER A 268 -6.94 9.66 15.07
N SER A 269 -7.20 8.66 14.22
CA SER A 269 -6.75 8.68 12.81
C SER A 269 -7.61 9.58 11.91
N GLU A 270 -8.74 10.06 12.42
CA GLU A 270 -9.76 10.70 11.61
C GLU A 270 -9.32 12.04 10.98
N PRO A 271 -8.58 12.93 11.68
CA PRO A 271 -8.09 14.15 11.06
C PRO A 271 -7.28 13.87 9.80
N ALA A 272 -6.31 12.95 9.88
CA ALA A 272 -5.48 12.56 8.74
C ALA A 272 -6.33 11.95 7.61
N ARG A 273 -7.31 11.10 7.95
CA ARG A 273 -8.20 10.49 6.95
C ARG A 273 -9.03 11.54 6.22
N LEU A 274 -9.63 12.48 6.94
CA LEU A 274 -10.45 13.55 6.37
C LEU A 274 -9.63 14.47 5.47
N VAL A 275 -8.39 14.81 5.86
CA VAL A 275 -7.46 15.55 4.99
C VAL A 275 -7.26 14.82 3.66
N GLU A 276 -6.97 13.51 3.69
CA GLU A 276 -6.78 12.73 2.47
C GLU A 276 -8.07 12.63 1.64
N CYS A 277 -9.23 12.39 2.27
CA CYS A 277 -10.52 12.33 1.58
C CYS A 277 -10.86 13.67 0.90
N MET A 278 -10.68 14.78 1.62
CA MET A 278 -10.90 16.13 1.08
C MET A 278 -9.91 16.45 -0.04
N SER A 279 -8.63 16.06 0.11
CA SER A 279 -7.60 16.20 -0.92
C SER A 279 -7.96 15.44 -2.20
N LEU A 280 -8.43 14.19 -2.08
CA LEU A 280 -8.92 13.41 -3.21
C LEU A 280 -10.10 14.09 -3.90
N LEU A 281 -11.12 14.49 -3.14
CA LEU A 281 -12.32 15.12 -3.68
C LEU A 281 -11.99 16.46 -4.34
N TYR A 282 -11.15 17.28 -3.73
CA TYR A 282 -10.66 18.53 -4.32
C TYR A 282 -10.00 18.29 -5.68
N VAL A 283 -9.09 17.31 -5.77
CA VAL A 283 -8.42 16.95 -7.03
C VAL A 283 -9.44 16.44 -8.06
N LEU A 284 -10.43 15.65 -7.65
CA LEU A 284 -11.48 15.18 -8.56
C LEU A 284 -12.29 16.33 -9.13
N LEU A 285 -12.68 17.30 -8.31
CA LEU A 285 -13.42 18.47 -8.78
C LEU A 285 -12.62 19.29 -9.78
N GLN A 286 -11.29 19.35 -9.65
CA GLN A 286 -10.43 20.05 -10.60
C GLN A 286 -10.23 19.29 -11.91
N VAL A 287 -10.00 17.97 -11.84
CA VAL A 287 -9.60 17.17 -13.00
C VAL A 287 -10.81 16.62 -13.77
N ASP A 288 -11.88 16.22 -13.08
CA ASP A 288 -13.10 15.67 -13.67
C ASP A 288 -14.15 16.78 -13.90
N THR A 289 -13.86 17.67 -14.85
CA THR A 289 -14.76 18.79 -15.19
C THR A 289 -16.09 18.34 -15.79
N GLN A 290 -16.11 17.15 -16.39
CA GLN A 290 -17.30 16.55 -17.00
C GLN A 290 -18.13 15.70 -16.01
N ASN A 291 -17.73 15.65 -14.73
CA ASN A 291 -18.41 14.87 -13.69
C ASN A 291 -18.58 13.38 -14.04
N ARG A 292 -17.62 12.79 -14.75
CA ARG A 292 -17.63 11.37 -15.14
C ARG A 292 -17.70 10.45 -13.92
N THR A 293 -17.12 10.83 -12.79
CA THR A 293 -17.13 10.04 -11.56
C THR A 293 -18.33 10.32 -10.65
N ALA A 294 -19.21 11.27 -11.00
CA ALA A 294 -20.27 11.79 -10.12
C ALA A 294 -19.74 12.45 -8.81
N ALA A 295 -18.49 12.92 -8.80
CA ALA A 295 -17.90 13.58 -7.62
C ALA A 295 -18.55 14.93 -7.31
N ARG A 296 -19.06 15.65 -8.32
CA ARG A 296 -19.77 16.93 -8.12
C ARG A 296 -21.14 16.70 -7.50
N ASP A 297 -21.82 15.62 -7.87
CA ASP A 297 -23.14 15.27 -7.33
C ASP A 297 -23.06 14.87 -5.85
N ALA A 298 -21.88 14.45 -5.39
CA ALA A 298 -21.60 14.12 -4.00
C ALA A 298 -21.32 15.34 -3.09
N LEU A 299 -21.13 16.53 -3.65
CA LEU A 299 -20.80 17.74 -2.88
C LEU A 299 -21.86 18.13 -1.83
N PRO A 300 -23.17 18.07 -2.12
CA PRO A 300 -24.18 18.35 -1.10
C PRO A 300 -24.08 17.43 0.10
N GLU A 301 -23.87 16.11 -0.12
CA GLU A 301 -23.69 15.15 0.98
C GLU A 301 -22.42 15.46 1.77
N LEU A 302 -21.28 15.69 1.10
CA LEU A 302 -20.03 16.06 1.76
C LEU A 302 -20.20 17.32 2.63
N THR A 303 -20.90 18.32 2.11
CA THR A 303 -21.11 19.59 2.79
C THR A 303 -21.90 19.39 4.08
N VAL A 304 -23.02 18.68 4.00
CA VAL A 304 -23.92 18.43 5.14
C VAL A 304 -23.29 17.49 6.16
N ARG A 305 -22.61 16.43 5.72
CA ARG A 305 -22.11 15.36 6.59
C ARG A 305 -20.73 15.63 7.17
N VAL A 306 -19.89 16.41 6.49
CA VAL A 306 -18.49 16.61 6.87
C VAL A 306 -18.15 18.09 7.00
N LEU A 307 -18.28 18.89 5.94
CA LEU A 307 -17.70 20.24 5.93
C LEU A 307 -18.36 21.17 6.96
N THR A 308 -19.70 21.21 7.00
CA THR A 308 -20.43 22.08 7.93
C THR A 308 -20.21 21.68 9.39
N PRO A 309 -20.37 20.41 9.79
CA PRO A 309 -20.10 20.00 11.17
C PRO A 309 -18.64 20.19 11.58
N LEU A 310 -17.69 19.89 10.68
CA LEU A 310 -16.26 20.06 10.96
C LEU A 310 -15.90 21.53 11.19
N ARG A 311 -16.44 22.46 10.39
CA ARG A 311 -16.27 23.90 10.62
C ARG A 311 -16.79 24.32 11.99
N ALA A 312 -17.98 23.85 12.38
CA ALA A 312 -18.55 24.17 13.68
C ALA A 312 -17.65 23.68 14.84
N LEU A 313 -17.08 22.48 14.73
CA LEU A 313 -16.15 21.95 15.73
C LEU A 313 -14.83 22.73 15.77
N LEU A 314 -14.24 23.06 14.63
CA LEU A 314 -13.00 23.83 14.60
C LEU A 314 -13.19 25.24 15.18
N THR A 315 -14.32 25.89 14.92
CA THR A 315 -14.67 27.18 15.55
C THR A 315 -14.80 27.04 17.06
N LEU A 316 -15.41 25.95 17.54
CA LEU A 316 -15.53 25.66 18.97
C LEU A 316 -14.15 25.44 19.63
N TRP A 317 -13.25 24.75 18.93
CA TRP A 317 -11.91 24.40 19.43
C TRP A 317 -10.87 25.49 19.23
N GLN A 318 -11.16 26.53 18.45
CA GLN A 318 -10.24 27.63 18.15
C GLN A 318 -9.54 28.21 19.40
N PRO A 319 -10.22 28.52 20.51
CA PRO A 319 -9.56 29.08 21.69
C PRO A 319 -8.55 28.13 22.35
N GLN A 320 -8.68 26.82 22.14
CA GLN A 320 -7.76 25.79 22.65
C GLN A 320 -6.58 25.63 21.67
N MET A 321 -6.85 25.63 20.37
CA MET A 321 -5.82 25.60 19.31
C MET A 321 -4.89 26.81 19.38
N GLU A 322 -5.40 28.00 19.73
CA GLU A 322 -4.59 29.22 19.90
C GLU A 322 -3.65 29.17 21.12
N ARG A 323 -3.88 28.23 22.05
CA ARG A 323 -3.07 28.05 23.26
C ARG A 323 -2.06 26.91 23.15
N ASP A 324 -2.22 26.04 22.16
CA ASP A 324 -1.44 24.82 21.99
C ASP A 324 -0.97 24.66 20.54
N ASP A 325 0.30 24.98 20.30
CA ASP A 325 0.92 24.94 18.98
C ASP A 325 0.95 23.51 18.40
N GLU A 326 1.10 22.48 19.23
CA GLU A 326 1.14 21.09 18.74
C GLU A 326 -0.22 20.66 18.18
N VAL A 327 -1.30 21.02 18.88
CA VAL A 327 -2.67 20.78 18.42
C VAL A 327 -2.99 21.59 17.17
N SER A 328 -2.58 22.86 17.13
CA SER A 328 -2.72 23.72 15.95
C SER A 328 -2.02 23.11 14.72
N MET A 329 -0.78 22.63 14.89
CA MET A 329 -0.04 21.95 13.84
C MET A 329 -0.72 20.66 13.38
N ALA A 330 -1.24 19.85 14.32
CA ALA A 330 -1.94 18.61 14.00
C ALA A 330 -3.20 18.83 13.16
N LEU A 331 -3.92 19.93 13.37
CA LEU A 331 -5.17 20.26 12.64
C LEU A 331 -4.97 21.17 11.42
N SER A 332 -3.76 21.72 11.22
CA SER A 332 -3.46 22.64 10.11
C SER A 332 -3.86 22.09 8.74
N GLY A 333 -3.64 20.80 8.49
CA GLY A 333 -4.03 20.14 7.24
C GLY A 333 -5.54 20.17 6.97
N LEU A 334 -6.36 20.07 8.02
CA LEU A 334 -7.83 20.16 7.90
C LEU A 334 -8.27 21.59 7.61
N VAL A 335 -7.71 22.57 8.32
CA VAL A 335 -8.01 24.00 8.12
C VAL A 335 -7.70 24.39 6.67
N ILE A 336 -6.51 24.07 6.19
CA ILE A 336 -6.10 24.32 4.79
C ILE A 336 -7.04 23.61 3.80
N SER A 337 -7.48 22.38 4.13
CA SER A 337 -8.40 21.65 3.27
C SER A 337 -9.76 22.34 3.19
N LEU A 338 -10.29 22.88 4.29
CA LEU A 338 -11.56 23.62 4.29
C LEU A 338 -11.47 24.92 3.48
N GLU A 339 -10.41 25.68 3.66
CA GLU A 339 -10.16 26.93 2.91
C GLU A 339 -10.15 26.69 1.40
N ARG A 340 -9.56 25.58 0.95
CA ARG A 340 -9.58 25.18 -0.47
C ARG A 340 -10.98 24.94 -1.00
N PHE A 341 -11.87 24.35 -0.20
CA PHE A 341 -13.27 24.14 -0.59
C PHE A 341 -14.06 25.46 -0.61
N ASP A 342 -13.75 26.39 0.30
CA ASP A 342 -14.36 27.72 0.30
C ASP A 342 -13.92 28.55 -0.91
N ALA A 343 -12.68 28.40 -1.38
CA ALA A 343 -12.24 29.00 -2.64
C ALA A 343 -12.98 28.41 -3.86
N LEU A 344 -13.32 27.11 -3.83
CA LEU A 344 -14.05 26.46 -4.92
C LEU A 344 -15.50 26.94 -5.03
N SER A 345 -16.19 27.14 -3.91
CA SER A 345 -17.60 27.59 -3.90
C SER A 345 -17.78 29.01 -4.46
N ILE A 346 -16.73 29.84 -4.39
CA ILE A 346 -16.70 31.16 -5.03
C ILE A 346 -16.55 31.04 -6.56
N SER A 347 -15.90 29.98 -7.06
CA SER A 347 -15.53 29.81 -8.47
C SER A 347 -16.51 29.00 -9.31
N ILE A 348 -17.34 28.16 -8.69
CA ILE A 348 -18.30 27.30 -9.39
C ILE A 348 -19.69 27.93 -9.22
N PRO A 349 -20.31 28.49 -10.26
CA PRO A 349 -21.71 28.91 -10.18
C PRO A 349 -22.54 27.66 -9.87
N MET A 350 -23.11 27.63 -8.66
CA MET A 350 -24.08 26.60 -8.29
C MET A 350 -25.24 26.66 -9.30
N PRO A 351 -25.65 25.54 -9.91
CA PRO A 351 -26.85 25.54 -10.72
C PRO A 351 -28.01 25.99 -9.83
N ILE A 352 -28.63 27.10 -10.22
CA ILE A 352 -29.84 27.61 -9.58
C ILE A 352 -30.89 26.52 -9.78
N SER A 353 -31.30 25.89 -8.67
CA SER A 353 -32.38 24.91 -8.60
C SER A 353 -33.71 25.50 -9.03
#